data_AF-A0A955T070-F1
#
_entry.id   AF-A0A955T070-F1
#
_cell.length_a   1.000
_cell.length_b   1.000
_cell.length_c   1.000
_cell.angle_alpha   90.00
_cell.angle_beta   90.00
_cell.angle_gamma   90.00
#
_symmetry.space_group_name_H-M   'P 1'
#
loop_
_entity.id
_entity.type
_entity.pdbx_description
1 polymer ?
#
loop_
_entity_poly.entity_id
_entity_poly.type
_entity_poly.pdbx_seq_one_letter_code
_entity_poly.pdbx_strand_id
1 'polypeptide(L)'
;LRENIITNISRPAPHETSADGIRLDDSSPLIQNNLIYDVGGMGIRAQGACEPDIINNTIFDYRYYAGISFAALNIGPGSPVIKNNIVMRGNDQPVGGILWNATCTPEISYNNVFGPANVTGGGSFYAVHNGSWMEVSGGPGAISEDPQFIDPDHGYFYLDPLSLCVDAGDPNPIYNDNDGSRNDMGAFGGNLLDPGATGHSGSGFIFTGIGKIPITEIVADPMDLSHGLFKVSDTVANDLHIHKFTDAPLGGYAWLHGLFGMSDDVDYYQIVAAPYGTSATETLDDSLVKTLFTINPDGTVSSTRVEMGPQSIGGVDNLYLLNKEGYWSFTDLRLIWNTTGLSGKYTVSYKAYRLTGPDTVVEVPLPRNDLDHFTVLINNDPVHTEIESITYADGTPILECEKIVMPHDSDSSLIFTITAHHPAGYLRSYHLNCFWGNNRYGGLFTSDQYVGSHDMPPPLWDGVLHHTLPPLLPMIGGSVEPWYTCAYHFHLEGTARITDGVHYLKWSEDNVYQSVDAGVAPITPTP
;
A
#
# COMPACT_ATOMS: atom_id res chain seq x y z
N LEU A 1 1.84 -9.95 20.17
CA LEU A 1 2.55 -10.47 18.99
C LEU A 1 2.34 -9.46 17.87
N ARG A 2 3.39 -8.75 17.47
CA ARG A 2 3.28 -7.79 16.36
C ARG A 2 4.38 -7.95 15.32
N GLU A 3 4.03 -7.79 14.04
CA GLU A 3 4.99 -7.75 12.92
C GLU A 3 5.85 -9.02 12.75
N ASN A 4 5.24 -10.17 12.99
CA ASN A 4 5.93 -11.44 12.81
C ASN A 4 5.53 -12.08 11.48
N ILE A 5 6.48 -12.76 10.86
CA ILE A 5 6.23 -13.73 9.80
C ILE A 5 6.18 -15.12 10.44
N ILE A 6 5.02 -15.77 10.37
CA ILE A 6 4.76 -17.10 10.91
C ILE A 6 4.43 -18.02 9.74
N THR A 7 5.37 -18.85 9.33
CA THR A 7 5.22 -19.65 8.11
C THR A 7 5.98 -20.97 8.14
N ASN A 8 5.69 -21.85 7.18
CA ASN A 8 6.32 -23.16 6.99
C ASN A 8 6.19 -24.07 8.22
N ILE A 9 5.07 -23.97 8.95
CA ILE A 9 4.83 -24.77 10.14
C ILE A 9 3.99 -25.99 9.75
N SER A 10 4.71 -27.11 9.56
CA SER A 10 4.27 -28.45 9.14
C SER A 10 3.84 -28.58 7.66
N ARG A 11 4.68 -29.29 6.86
CA ARG A 11 4.46 -29.55 5.43
C ARG A 11 4.51 -31.00 4.91
N PRO A 12 4.82 -32.09 5.66
CA PRO A 12 5.01 -33.39 5.00
C PRO A 12 3.86 -34.39 5.25
N ALA A 13 2.59 -34.01 5.08
CA ALA A 13 1.52 -34.97 4.72
C ALA A 13 0.24 -34.22 4.26
N PRO A 14 -0.50 -34.71 3.25
CA PRO A 14 -1.74 -34.11 2.76
C PRO A 14 -2.93 -34.12 3.77
N HIS A 15 -2.71 -34.48 5.04
CA HIS A 15 -3.74 -34.61 6.08
C HIS A 15 -3.26 -34.22 7.49
N GLU A 16 -2.12 -33.56 7.66
CA GLU A 16 -1.66 -33.14 8.99
C GLU A 16 -2.43 -31.89 9.45
N THR A 17 -3.46 -32.09 10.27
CA THR A 17 -4.32 -31.02 10.83
C THR A 17 -3.75 -30.42 12.12
N SER A 18 -2.43 -30.40 12.26
CA SER A 18 -1.69 -29.94 13.44
C SER A 18 -0.67 -28.88 13.05
N ALA A 19 -0.44 -27.92 13.96
CA ALA A 19 0.37 -26.70 13.81
C ALA A 19 -0.46 -25.45 13.46
N ASP A 20 -1.19 -24.95 14.45
CA ASP A 20 -1.83 -23.63 14.36
C ASP A 20 -0.75 -22.54 14.28
N GLY A 21 -0.98 -21.47 13.50
CA GLY A 21 -0.06 -20.35 13.39
C GLY A 21 0.13 -19.66 14.74
N ILE A 22 -0.97 -19.25 15.38
CA ILE A 22 -0.99 -18.75 16.75
C ILE A 22 -2.06 -19.50 17.54
N ARG A 23 -1.68 -20.00 18.71
CA ARG A 23 -2.61 -20.65 19.65
C ARG A 23 -2.68 -19.89 20.97
N LEU A 24 -3.91 -19.60 21.39
CA LEU A 24 -4.25 -18.93 22.64
C LEU A 24 -4.91 -19.91 23.60
N ASP A 25 -4.28 -20.10 24.76
CA ASP A 25 -4.76 -20.93 25.85
C ASP A 25 -4.89 -20.04 27.10
N ASP A 26 -6.12 -19.66 27.47
CA ASP A 26 -6.42 -18.75 28.59
C ASP A 26 -5.59 -17.45 28.56
N SER A 27 -5.59 -16.78 27.40
CA SER A 27 -4.76 -15.60 27.14
C SER A 27 -5.46 -14.55 26.27
N SER A 28 -5.21 -13.28 26.58
CA SER A 28 -5.81 -12.12 25.89
C SER A 28 -4.74 -11.17 25.33
N PRO A 29 -3.84 -11.63 24.44
CA PRO A 29 -2.81 -10.76 23.88
C PRO A 29 -3.39 -9.85 22.80
N LEU A 30 -2.65 -8.78 22.50
CA LEU A 30 -2.77 -8.09 21.22
C LEU A 30 -1.95 -8.83 20.15
N ILE A 31 -2.63 -9.22 19.07
CA ILE A 31 -2.08 -9.86 17.87
C ILE A 31 -2.29 -8.88 16.72
N GLN A 32 -1.22 -8.21 16.30
CA GLN A 32 -1.32 -7.13 15.31
C GLN A 32 -0.29 -7.22 14.20
N ASN A 33 -0.59 -6.88 12.94
CA ASN A 33 0.42 -6.77 11.88
C ASN A 33 1.23 -8.05 11.62
N ASN A 34 0.68 -9.24 11.93
CA ASN A 34 1.39 -10.49 11.65
C ASN A 34 0.99 -11.03 10.27
N LEU A 35 1.97 -11.61 9.59
CA LEU A 35 1.77 -12.37 8.37
C LEU A 35 1.88 -13.86 8.71
N ILE A 36 0.75 -14.58 8.60
CA ILE A 36 0.63 -16.00 8.92
C ILE A 36 0.30 -16.75 7.64
N TYR A 37 1.21 -17.59 7.12
CA TYR A 37 0.92 -18.32 5.89
C TYR A 37 1.60 -19.68 5.80
N ASP A 38 1.00 -20.59 5.03
CA ASP A 38 1.50 -21.96 4.84
C ASP A 38 1.62 -22.70 6.20
N VAL A 39 0.46 -22.82 6.87
CA VAL A 39 0.33 -23.48 8.18
C VAL A 39 -0.58 -24.71 8.08
N GLY A 40 -0.15 -25.84 8.67
CA GLY A 40 -0.92 -27.09 8.65
C GLY A 40 -2.22 -27.06 9.45
N GLY A 41 -2.30 -26.19 10.46
CA GLY A 41 -3.45 -26.02 11.36
C GLY A 41 -4.38 -24.85 10.98
N MET A 42 -4.98 -24.25 12.02
CA MET A 42 -5.71 -22.98 11.92
C MET A 42 -4.72 -21.82 11.81
N GLY A 43 -5.13 -20.68 11.26
CA GLY A 43 -4.30 -19.47 11.30
C GLY A 43 -4.10 -18.99 12.73
N ILE A 44 -5.20 -18.64 13.40
CA ILE A 44 -5.25 -18.25 14.82
C ILE A 44 -6.35 -19.07 15.51
N ARG A 45 -6.01 -19.71 16.62
CA ARG A 45 -6.93 -20.53 17.42
C ARG A 45 -6.98 -20.06 18.87
N ALA A 46 -8.17 -19.96 19.44
CA ALA A 46 -8.39 -19.69 20.85
C ALA A 46 -9.14 -20.83 21.57
N GLN A 47 -8.76 -21.06 22.82
CA GLN A 47 -9.45 -21.96 23.76
C GLN A 47 -9.30 -21.46 25.21
N GLY A 48 -10.21 -21.88 26.08
CA GLY A 48 -10.30 -21.30 27.43
C GLY A 48 -10.86 -19.88 27.40
N ALA A 49 -10.58 -19.08 28.43
CA ALA A 49 -10.99 -17.69 28.53
C ALA A 49 -10.00 -16.78 27.78
N CYS A 50 -10.36 -16.40 26.55
CA CYS A 50 -9.52 -15.54 25.69
C CYS A 50 -10.33 -14.32 25.23
N GLU A 51 -9.77 -13.13 25.42
CA GLU A 51 -10.29 -11.84 24.92
C GLU A 51 -9.19 -11.04 24.20
N PRO A 52 -8.49 -11.61 23.19
CA PRO A 52 -7.47 -10.88 22.44
C PRO A 52 -8.07 -9.78 21.57
N ASP A 53 -7.19 -8.84 21.23
CA ASP A 53 -7.37 -7.95 20.08
C ASP A 53 -6.59 -8.54 18.89
N ILE A 54 -7.26 -8.83 17.78
CA ILE A 54 -6.69 -9.39 16.56
C ILE A 54 -6.90 -8.38 15.43
N ILE A 55 -5.86 -7.61 15.14
CA ILE A 55 -5.97 -6.39 14.32
C ILE A 55 -4.94 -6.40 13.19
N ASN A 56 -5.31 -6.09 11.95
CA ASN A 56 -4.33 -5.92 10.86
C ASN A 56 -3.43 -7.16 10.65
N ASN A 57 -3.94 -8.37 10.66
CA ASN A 57 -3.14 -9.57 10.33
C ASN A 57 -3.52 -10.09 8.94
N THR A 58 -2.56 -10.65 8.21
CA THR A 58 -2.82 -11.41 6.98
C THR A 58 -2.64 -12.89 7.27
N ILE A 59 -3.68 -13.69 6.97
CA ILE A 59 -3.71 -15.13 7.18
C ILE A 59 -3.99 -15.80 5.84
N PHE A 60 -3.03 -16.56 5.32
CA PHE A 60 -3.08 -17.20 3.99
C PHE A 60 -2.74 -18.70 4.06
N ASP A 61 -3.27 -19.52 3.16
CA ASP A 61 -2.95 -20.97 3.06
C ASP A 61 -2.92 -21.73 4.41
N TYR A 62 -3.98 -21.61 5.19
CA TYR A 62 -4.22 -22.42 6.40
C TYR A 62 -5.04 -23.66 6.05
N ARG A 63 -4.78 -24.78 6.71
CA ARG A 63 -5.24 -26.11 6.24
C ARG A 63 -6.20 -26.83 7.15
N TYR A 64 -6.51 -26.28 8.32
CA TYR A 64 -7.48 -26.87 9.22
C TYR A 64 -8.51 -25.85 9.72
N TYR A 65 -9.78 -26.21 9.55
CA TYR A 65 -10.96 -25.63 10.20
C TYR A 65 -11.28 -24.16 9.91
N ALA A 66 -10.42 -23.21 10.28
CA ALA A 66 -10.67 -21.79 10.08
C ALA A 66 -9.37 -20.95 10.09
N GLY A 67 -9.42 -19.78 9.46
CA GLY A 67 -8.34 -18.81 9.51
C GLY A 67 -8.23 -18.18 10.89
N ILE A 68 -9.36 -17.81 11.49
CA ILE A 68 -9.45 -17.38 12.90
C ILE A 68 -10.56 -18.18 13.58
N SER A 69 -10.25 -18.83 14.71
CA SER A 69 -11.21 -19.70 15.41
C SER A 69 -11.30 -19.44 16.91
N PHE A 70 -12.51 -19.17 17.38
CA PHE A 70 -12.94 -19.17 18.79
C PHE A 70 -13.99 -20.27 19.03
N ALA A 71 -13.92 -21.38 18.28
CA ALA A 71 -14.93 -22.43 18.31
C ALA A 71 -14.47 -23.71 19.06
N ALA A 72 -13.40 -23.63 19.84
CA ALA A 72 -12.97 -24.74 20.69
C ALA A 72 -14.09 -25.17 21.67
N LEU A 73 -14.17 -26.48 21.96
CA LEU A 73 -15.19 -27.04 22.86
C LEU A 73 -15.14 -26.47 24.28
N ASN A 74 -13.96 -26.04 24.71
CA ASN A 74 -13.69 -25.44 26.01
C ASN A 74 -13.49 -23.92 25.94
N ILE A 75 -13.98 -23.24 24.89
CA ILE A 75 -13.95 -21.77 24.85
C ILE A 75 -14.83 -21.20 25.96
N GLY A 76 -14.27 -20.25 26.71
CA GLY A 76 -14.95 -19.52 27.77
C GLY A 76 -15.72 -18.30 27.24
N PRO A 77 -16.51 -17.64 28.09
CA PRO A 77 -17.13 -16.38 27.73
C PRO A 77 -16.07 -15.30 27.54
N GLY A 78 -16.28 -14.45 26.53
CA GLY A 78 -15.43 -13.29 26.28
C GLY A 78 -15.82 -12.55 25.02
N SER A 79 -15.33 -11.33 24.86
CA SER A 79 -15.62 -10.44 23.72
C SER A 79 -14.35 -9.96 23.01
N PRO A 80 -13.60 -10.85 22.33
CA PRO A 80 -12.40 -10.46 21.60
C PRO A 80 -12.72 -9.53 20.44
N VAL A 81 -11.80 -8.63 20.10
CA VAL A 81 -11.92 -7.75 18.95
C VAL A 81 -11.21 -8.37 17.75
N ILE A 82 -11.88 -8.46 16.60
CA ILE A 82 -11.32 -8.99 15.36
C ILE A 82 -11.59 -7.98 14.24
N LYS A 83 -10.57 -7.23 13.81
CA LYS A 83 -10.73 -6.19 12.79
C LYS A 83 -9.54 -5.98 11.86
N ASN A 84 -9.79 -5.40 10.69
CA ASN A 84 -8.76 -5.03 9.71
C ASN A 84 -7.90 -6.22 9.23
N ASN A 85 -8.34 -7.46 9.43
CA ASN A 85 -7.57 -8.63 9.02
C ASN A 85 -7.93 -9.04 7.59
N ILE A 86 -6.97 -9.65 6.90
CA ILE A 86 -7.21 -10.41 5.68
C ILE A 86 -7.09 -11.90 6.01
N VAL A 87 -8.12 -12.67 5.66
CA VAL A 87 -8.13 -14.13 5.78
C VAL A 87 -8.45 -14.72 4.41
N MET A 88 -7.47 -15.36 3.79
CA MET A 88 -7.60 -15.92 2.45
C MET A 88 -7.24 -17.40 2.45
N ARG A 89 -8.11 -18.22 1.86
CA ARG A 89 -7.81 -19.63 1.62
C ARG A 89 -6.88 -19.74 0.41
N GLY A 90 -5.66 -20.23 0.63
CA GLY A 90 -4.66 -20.47 -0.41
C GLY A 90 -4.59 -21.91 -0.92
N ASN A 91 -5.58 -22.75 -0.62
CA ASN A 91 -5.57 -24.18 -0.93
C ASN A 91 -6.97 -24.75 -1.19
N ASP A 92 -7.04 -26.06 -1.43
CA ASP A 92 -8.29 -26.80 -1.66
C ASP A 92 -8.86 -27.53 -0.43
N GLN A 93 -8.37 -27.24 0.79
CA GLN A 93 -8.88 -27.87 2.02
C GLN A 93 -10.24 -27.30 2.47
N PRO A 94 -11.12 -28.10 3.08
CA PRO A 94 -12.39 -27.60 3.60
C PRO A 94 -12.16 -26.78 4.88
N VAL A 95 -11.93 -25.47 4.73
CA VAL A 95 -11.64 -24.54 5.83
C VAL A 95 -12.52 -23.29 5.74
N GLY A 96 -12.98 -22.80 6.89
CA GLY A 96 -13.78 -21.57 7.00
C GLY A 96 -12.92 -20.31 7.17
N GLY A 97 -13.56 -19.14 7.20
CA GLY A 97 -12.93 -17.85 7.48
C GLY A 97 -12.77 -17.61 8.99
N ILE A 98 -13.74 -16.91 9.58
CA ILE A 98 -13.76 -16.53 11.00
C ILE A 98 -14.92 -17.23 11.70
N LEU A 99 -14.62 -18.20 12.58
CA LEU A 99 -15.62 -19.08 13.20
C LEU A 99 -15.55 -19.01 14.73
N TRP A 100 -16.70 -19.01 15.41
CA TRP A 100 -16.74 -18.98 16.88
C TRP A 100 -17.89 -19.80 17.46
N ASN A 101 -17.78 -20.15 18.75
CA ASN A 101 -18.88 -20.70 19.53
C ASN A 101 -19.66 -19.57 20.20
N ALA A 102 -20.99 -19.69 20.31
CA ALA A 102 -21.86 -18.70 20.94
C ALA A 102 -21.56 -18.41 22.43
N THR A 103 -20.75 -19.24 23.09
CA THR A 103 -20.20 -18.91 24.41
C THR A 103 -19.30 -17.67 24.36
N CYS A 104 -18.59 -17.44 23.26
CA CYS A 104 -17.77 -16.25 23.01
C CYS A 104 -18.49 -15.32 22.01
N THR A 105 -18.44 -14.01 22.24
CA THR A 105 -19.14 -13.00 21.44
C THR A 105 -18.14 -12.00 20.85
N PRO A 106 -17.39 -12.39 19.80
CA PRO A 106 -16.40 -11.51 19.19
C PRO A 106 -17.02 -10.24 18.58
N GLU A 107 -16.33 -9.12 18.71
CA GLU A 107 -16.62 -7.88 18.00
C GLU A 107 -15.89 -7.90 16.65
N ILE A 108 -16.63 -8.12 15.56
CA ILE A 108 -16.07 -8.33 14.21
C ILE A 108 -16.43 -7.14 13.32
N SER A 109 -15.44 -6.55 12.65
CA SER A 109 -15.63 -5.45 11.70
C SER A 109 -14.42 -5.31 10.76
N TYR A 110 -14.61 -4.75 9.57
CA TYR A 110 -13.53 -4.37 8.65
C TYR A 110 -12.54 -5.49 8.34
N ASN A 111 -12.99 -6.74 8.21
CA ASN A 111 -12.11 -7.83 7.79
C ASN A 111 -12.43 -8.20 6.34
N ASN A 112 -11.42 -8.58 5.57
CA ASN A 112 -11.61 -9.25 4.29
C ASN A 112 -11.48 -10.77 4.49
N VAL A 113 -12.50 -11.53 4.11
CA VAL A 113 -12.47 -13.00 4.14
C VAL A 113 -12.72 -13.52 2.73
N PHE A 114 -11.72 -14.13 2.11
CA PHE A 114 -11.77 -14.53 0.71
C PHE A 114 -11.58 -16.03 0.48
N GLY A 115 -12.44 -16.56 -0.39
CA GLY A 115 -12.39 -17.94 -0.86
C GLY A 115 -12.51 -19.06 0.18
N PRO A 116 -13.11 -18.92 1.38
CA PRO A 116 -13.27 -20.05 2.29
C PRO A 116 -14.11 -21.17 1.65
N ALA A 117 -13.95 -22.39 2.16
CA ALA A 117 -14.76 -23.53 1.77
C ALA A 117 -15.91 -23.76 2.76
N ASN A 118 -17.00 -24.36 2.25
CA ASN A 118 -18.16 -24.71 3.05
C ASN A 118 -17.83 -25.80 4.08
N VAL A 119 -17.72 -25.39 5.35
CA VAL A 119 -17.49 -26.27 6.51
C VAL A 119 -18.66 -26.31 7.50
N THR A 120 -19.64 -25.42 7.33
CA THR A 120 -20.77 -25.19 8.25
C THR A 120 -22.13 -25.45 7.62
N GLY A 121 -22.19 -25.81 6.34
CA GLY A 121 -23.43 -25.93 5.56
C GLY A 121 -23.78 -24.68 4.74
N GLY A 122 -22.92 -23.64 4.72
CA GLY A 122 -23.08 -22.37 4.00
C GLY A 122 -21.80 -21.88 3.30
N GLY A 123 -21.61 -20.56 3.16
CA GLY A 123 -20.39 -19.99 2.55
C GLY A 123 -19.15 -20.04 3.46
N SER A 124 -19.37 -20.18 4.78
CA SER A 124 -18.39 -20.29 5.86
C SER A 124 -17.39 -19.13 5.97
N PHE A 125 -17.76 -17.94 5.48
CA PHE A 125 -17.02 -16.69 5.71
C PHE A 125 -17.01 -16.34 7.20
N TYR A 126 -18.21 -16.31 7.81
CA TYR A 126 -18.41 -16.05 9.22
C TYR A 126 -19.54 -16.93 9.73
N ALA A 127 -19.29 -17.69 10.80
CA ALA A 127 -20.35 -18.50 11.40
C ALA A 127 -20.18 -18.69 12.90
N VAL A 128 -21.33 -18.77 13.57
CA VAL A 128 -21.45 -19.01 15.00
C VAL A 128 -22.01 -20.40 15.25
N HIS A 129 -21.43 -21.12 16.21
CA HIS A 129 -21.92 -22.41 16.68
C HIS A 129 -22.74 -22.26 17.97
N ASN A 130 -24.04 -22.57 17.91
CA ASN A 130 -24.94 -22.62 19.06
C ASN A 130 -25.75 -23.94 19.05
N GLY A 131 -25.04 -25.07 19.23
CA GLY A 131 -25.59 -26.42 19.04
C GLY A 131 -25.75 -26.84 17.58
N SER A 132 -25.79 -25.88 16.66
CA SER A 132 -25.61 -26.03 15.22
C SER A 132 -24.92 -24.79 14.66
N TRP A 133 -24.34 -24.89 13.47
CA TRP A 133 -23.72 -23.76 12.79
C TRP A 133 -24.76 -22.84 12.14
N MET A 134 -24.54 -21.54 12.27
CA MET A 134 -25.34 -20.50 11.63
C MET A 134 -24.40 -19.48 10.98
N GLU A 135 -24.58 -19.25 9.68
CA GLU A 135 -23.89 -18.17 8.96
C GLU A 135 -24.36 -16.80 9.47
N VAL A 136 -23.44 -15.86 9.54
CA VAL A 136 -23.72 -14.48 9.96
C VAL A 136 -22.95 -13.48 9.10
N SER A 137 -23.31 -12.21 9.18
CA SER A 137 -22.54 -11.14 8.51
C SER A 137 -21.19 -10.94 9.20
N GLY A 138 -20.15 -10.56 8.44
CA GLY A 138 -18.85 -10.15 8.97
C GLY A 138 -18.83 -8.82 9.73
N GLY A 139 -19.99 -8.20 9.95
CA GLY A 139 -20.12 -6.90 10.59
C GLY A 139 -19.85 -5.73 9.64
N PRO A 140 -19.76 -4.50 10.19
CA PRO A 140 -19.51 -3.29 9.41
C PRO A 140 -18.20 -3.37 8.64
N GLY A 141 -18.21 -2.94 7.37
CA GLY A 141 -17.01 -2.85 6.54
C GLY A 141 -16.38 -4.19 6.15
N ALA A 142 -17.06 -5.32 6.38
CA ALA A 142 -16.55 -6.61 5.93
C ALA A 142 -16.53 -6.70 4.40
N ILE A 143 -15.45 -7.26 3.86
CA ILE A 143 -15.22 -7.48 2.43
C ILE A 143 -15.08 -8.99 2.19
N SER A 144 -15.40 -9.44 0.99
CA SER A 144 -15.27 -10.85 0.59
C SER A 144 -14.74 -10.98 -0.83
N GLU A 145 -13.75 -10.17 -1.16
CA GLU A 145 -13.16 -10.01 -2.48
C GLU A 145 -11.70 -10.44 -2.46
N ASP A 146 -11.15 -10.76 -3.63
CA ASP A 146 -9.74 -11.12 -3.74
C ASP A 146 -8.87 -9.97 -3.20
N PRO A 147 -7.98 -10.20 -2.22
CA PRO A 147 -7.04 -9.19 -1.76
C PRO A 147 -6.10 -8.64 -2.84
N GLN A 148 -5.96 -9.34 -3.98
CA GLN A 148 -5.03 -8.99 -5.06
C GLN A 148 -3.61 -8.81 -4.54
N PHE A 149 -3.09 -9.84 -3.85
CA PHE A 149 -1.69 -9.85 -3.44
C PHE A 149 -0.77 -9.89 -4.66
N ILE A 150 0.33 -9.13 -4.62
CA ILE A 150 1.27 -9.02 -5.74
C ILE A 150 1.91 -10.37 -6.10
N ASP A 151 2.41 -11.11 -5.11
CA ASP A 151 3.05 -12.42 -5.34
C ASP A 151 3.00 -13.32 -4.08
N PRO A 152 1.80 -13.84 -3.73
CA PRO A 152 1.61 -14.62 -2.51
C PRO A 152 2.35 -15.96 -2.51
N ASP A 153 2.62 -16.54 -3.69
CA ASP A 153 3.34 -17.82 -3.83
C ASP A 153 4.80 -17.72 -3.38
N HIS A 154 5.38 -16.53 -3.44
CA HIS A 154 6.74 -16.23 -2.95
C HIS A 154 6.76 -15.43 -1.64
N GLY A 155 5.62 -15.28 -0.98
CA GLY A 155 5.51 -14.60 0.31
C GLY A 155 5.34 -13.08 0.24
N TYR A 156 5.05 -12.50 -0.93
CA TYR A 156 4.79 -11.07 -1.11
C TYR A 156 3.29 -10.78 -1.00
N PHE A 157 2.86 -10.48 0.21
CA PHE A 157 1.46 -10.19 0.55
C PHE A 157 1.13 -8.69 0.59
N TYR A 158 1.87 -7.87 -0.15
CA TYR A 158 1.46 -6.49 -0.41
C TYR A 158 0.25 -6.49 -1.32
N LEU A 159 -0.65 -5.55 -1.07
CA LEU A 159 -1.83 -5.34 -1.91
C LEU A 159 -1.41 -4.69 -3.23
N ASP A 160 -2.04 -5.13 -4.31
CA ASP A 160 -2.06 -4.34 -5.53
C ASP A 160 -2.73 -2.97 -5.25
N PRO A 161 -2.26 -1.85 -5.83
CA PRO A 161 -2.84 -0.53 -5.61
C PRO A 161 -4.34 -0.42 -5.93
N LEU A 162 -4.88 -1.28 -6.78
CA LEU A 162 -6.31 -1.31 -7.12
C LEU A 162 -7.12 -2.27 -6.24
N SER A 163 -6.48 -2.91 -5.26
CA SER A 163 -7.16 -3.82 -4.33
C SER A 163 -8.22 -3.09 -3.53
N LEU A 164 -9.39 -3.73 -3.41
CA LEU A 164 -10.48 -3.25 -2.55
C LEU A 164 -10.14 -3.30 -1.04
N CYS A 165 -8.99 -3.87 -0.68
CA CYS A 165 -8.48 -3.86 0.69
C CYS A 165 -7.67 -2.61 1.03
N VAL A 166 -7.29 -1.80 0.03
CA VAL A 166 -6.61 -0.51 0.22
C VAL A 166 -7.59 0.53 0.75
N ASP A 167 -7.19 1.32 1.75
CA ASP A 167 -8.01 2.35 2.42
C ASP A 167 -9.39 1.85 2.94
N ALA A 168 -9.49 0.55 3.23
CA ALA A 168 -10.77 -0.12 3.47
C ALA A 168 -11.02 -0.50 4.94
N GLY A 169 -10.00 -0.44 5.78
CA GLY A 169 -10.03 -0.77 7.22
C GLY A 169 -10.83 0.22 8.07
N ASP A 170 -10.73 0.11 9.40
CA ASP A 170 -11.46 0.96 10.34
C ASP A 170 -11.17 2.47 10.06
N PRO A 171 -12.20 3.31 9.82
CA PRO A 171 -12.04 4.72 9.46
C PRO A 171 -11.60 5.61 10.64
N ASN A 172 -11.51 5.06 11.85
CA ASN A 172 -11.02 5.84 12.99
C ASN A 172 -9.53 6.16 12.79
N PRO A 173 -9.11 7.45 12.83
CA PRO A 173 -7.73 7.87 12.60
C PRO A 173 -6.67 7.22 13.49
N ILE A 174 -7.06 6.58 14.61
CA ILE A 174 -6.13 5.79 15.42
C ILE A 174 -5.62 4.53 14.69
N TYR A 175 -6.31 4.06 13.66
CA TYR A 175 -5.89 2.88 12.88
C TYR A 175 -5.26 3.21 11.55
N ASN A 176 -5.23 4.49 11.15
CA ASN A 176 -4.68 4.92 9.87
C ASN A 176 -3.31 4.30 9.61
N ASP A 177 -3.03 4.08 8.32
CA ASP A 177 -1.70 3.73 7.88
C ASP A 177 -0.72 4.79 8.31
N ASN A 178 0.56 4.40 8.28
CA ASN A 178 1.61 5.28 8.72
C ASN A 178 1.53 6.58 7.93
N ASP A 179 1.43 6.53 6.60
CA ASP A 179 1.32 7.69 5.71
C ASP A 179 0.11 8.63 5.96
N GLY A 180 -0.78 8.26 6.87
CA GLY A 180 -1.95 9.02 7.28
C GLY A 180 -3.20 8.72 6.48
N SER A 181 -3.13 7.88 5.45
CA SER A 181 -4.29 7.35 4.74
C SER A 181 -5.16 6.49 5.66
N ARG A 182 -6.36 6.12 5.19
CA ARG A 182 -7.21 5.23 5.97
C ARG A 182 -6.57 3.85 5.97
N ASN A 183 -6.63 3.16 7.10
CA ASN A 183 -6.02 1.84 7.26
C ASN A 183 -6.29 0.87 6.08
N ASP A 184 -5.23 0.32 5.50
CA ASP A 184 -5.29 -0.87 4.66
C ASP A 184 -5.65 -2.10 5.51
N MET A 185 -6.41 -3.04 4.95
CA MET A 185 -6.60 -4.32 5.64
C MET A 185 -5.35 -5.20 5.53
N GLY A 186 -5.06 -5.99 6.56
CA GLY A 186 -4.00 -6.99 6.56
C GLY A 186 -2.71 -6.56 7.26
N ALA A 187 -1.69 -7.43 7.17
CA ALA A 187 -0.43 -7.37 7.91
C ALA A 187 0.35 -6.07 7.74
N PHE A 188 0.22 -5.45 6.56
CA PHE A 188 0.99 -4.25 6.20
C PHE A 188 0.22 -2.94 6.39
N GLY A 189 -1.05 -3.01 6.80
CA GLY A 189 -1.85 -1.83 7.09
C GLY A 189 -1.73 -1.36 8.53
N GLY A 190 -2.06 -0.11 8.77
CA GLY A 190 -2.21 0.54 10.05
C GLY A 190 -0.87 0.91 10.68
N ASN A 191 -0.91 1.26 11.97
CA ASN A 191 0.29 1.67 12.69
C ASN A 191 1.28 0.51 12.84
N LEU A 192 2.37 0.56 12.09
CA LEU A 192 3.51 -0.32 12.30
C LEU A 192 4.36 0.21 13.47
N LEU A 193 4.69 -0.66 14.41
CA LEU A 193 5.80 -0.47 15.34
C LEU A 193 7.11 -0.62 14.56
N ASP A 194 7.66 0.47 14.05
CA ASP A 194 9.09 0.49 13.77
C ASP A 194 9.84 0.83 15.07
N PRO A 195 10.36 -0.15 15.84
CA PRO A 195 11.17 0.15 17.00
C PRO A 195 12.39 1.00 16.62
N GLY A 196 12.80 0.96 15.35
CA GLY A 196 13.93 1.69 14.79
C GLY A 196 15.22 1.45 15.57
N ALA A 197 16.30 2.07 15.12
CA ALA A 197 17.38 2.38 16.03
C ALA A 197 17.05 3.70 16.74
N THR A 198 17.33 3.81 18.04
CA THR A 198 17.26 5.12 18.75
C THR A 198 18.40 6.04 18.37
N GLY A 199 19.44 5.50 17.73
CA GLY A 199 20.59 6.20 17.18
C GLY A 199 21.63 5.25 16.62
N HIS A 200 22.73 5.78 16.09
CA HIS A 200 23.87 4.97 15.64
C HIS A 200 25.06 5.07 16.61
N SER A 201 26.02 4.14 16.51
CA SER A 201 27.17 4.06 17.43
C SER A 201 28.25 5.13 17.25
N GLY A 202 28.08 6.01 16.26
CA GLY A 202 28.99 7.13 15.97
C GLY A 202 28.48 8.45 16.55
N SER A 203 29.08 9.55 16.10
CA SER A 203 28.57 10.92 16.26
C SER A 203 28.19 11.46 14.88
N GLY A 204 27.20 12.32 14.81
CA GLY A 204 26.65 12.83 13.55
C GLY A 204 25.15 12.59 13.42
N PHE A 205 24.61 12.98 12.28
CA PHE A 205 23.29 12.57 11.84
C PHE A 205 23.43 11.84 10.51
N ILE A 206 22.59 10.83 10.31
CA ILE A 206 22.43 10.17 9.02
C ILE A 206 20.95 10.15 8.68
N PHE A 207 20.59 10.53 7.46
CA PHE A 207 19.32 10.12 6.88
C PHE A 207 19.42 8.63 6.54
N THR A 208 18.35 7.89 6.82
CA THR A 208 18.29 6.43 6.58
C THR A 208 17.42 6.11 5.39
N GLY A 209 16.31 6.84 5.20
CA GLY A 209 15.40 6.59 4.09
C GLY A 209 14.32 7.65 3.92
N ILE A 210 13.57 7.51 2.82
CA ILE A 210 12.34 8.23 2.50
C ILE A 210 11.25 7.19 2.29
N GLY A 211 10.23 7.19 3.15
CA GLY A 211 9.30 6.06 3.25
C GLY A 211 10.09 4.78 3.51
N LYS A 212 9.97 3.80 2.61
CA LYS A 212 10.71 2.54 2.70
C LYS A 212 11.99 2.51 1.85
N ILE A 213 12.28 3.57 1.09
CA ILE A 213 13.44 3.62 0.19
C ILE A 213 14.66 4.14 0.95
N PRO A 214 15.77 3.38 1.05
CA PRO A 214 17.02 3.89 1.60
C PRO A 214 17.53 5.07 0.79
N ILE A 215 18.08 6.10 1.45
CA ILE A 215 18.61 7.27 0.72
C ILE A 215 19.77 6.93 -0.22
N THR A 216 20.41 5.76 -0.04
CA THR A 216 21.46 5.24 -0.92
C THR A 216 20.94 4.86 -2.30
N GLU A 217 19.62 4.66 -2.44
CA GLU A 217 18.96 4.41 -3.72
C GLU A 217 18.60 5.72 -4.46
N ILE A 218 18.95 6.88 -3.91
CA ILE A 218 18.88 8.15 -4.62
C ILE A 218 20.19 8.34 -5.39
N VAL A 219 20.09 8.61 -6.68
CA VAL A 219 21.27 8.85 -7.51
C VAL A 219 21.99 10.11 -7.03
N ALA A 220 23.18 9.95 -6.46
CA ALA A 220 23.94 11.01 -5.80
C ALA A 220 24.97 11.72 -6.69
N ASP A 221 25.41 11.09 -7.79
CA ASP A 221 26.42 11.68 -8.69
C ASP A 221 25.82 12.89 -9.43
N PRO A 222 26.34 14.12 -9.22
CA PRO A 222 25.84 15.31 -9.89
C PRO A 222 26.02 15.31 -11.41
N MET A 223 26.86 14.43 -11.95
CA MET A 223 27.08 14.26 -13.38
C MET A 223 26.09 13.29 -14.03
N ASP A 224 25.36 12.51 -13.23
CA ASP A 224 24.32 11.59 -13.73
C ASP A 224 23.04 12.38 -14.07
N LEU A 225 22.42 12.07 -15.21
CA LEU A 225 21.16 12.69 -15.64
C LEU A 225 19.99 12.33 -14.72
N SER A 226 20.09 11.22 -13.99
CA SER A 226 19.14 10.81 -12.96
C SER A 226 19.43 11.41 -11.58
N HIS A 227 20.41 12.31 -11.42
CA HIS A 227 20.76 12.90 -10.14
C HIS A 227 19.54 13.44 -9.36
N GLY A 228 19.31 12.90 -8.17
CA GLY A 228 18.18 13.21 -7.30
C GLY A 228 16.89 12.41 -7.56
N LEU A 229 16.90 11.47 -8.49
CA LEU A 229 15.81 10.50 -8.68
C LEU A 229 16.10 9.21 -7.89
N PHE A 230 15.05 8.53 -7.46
CA PHE A 230 15.14 7.18 -6.91
C PHE A 230 15.40 6.17 -8.03
N LYS A 231 16.41 5.32 -7.81
CA LYS A 231 16.78 4.21 -8.69
C LYS A 231 17.08 2.99 -7.84
N VAL A 232 16.00 2.36 -7.35
CA VAL A 232 16.06 1.22 -6.44
C VAL A 232 16.61 -0.01 -7.18
N SER A 233 17.67 -0.57 -6.62
CA SER A 233 18.30 -1.80 -7.08
C SER A 233 17.42 -3.03 -6.83
N ASP A 234 17.62 -4.08 -7.64
CA ASP A 234 16.92 -5.35 -7.43
C ASP A 234 17.19 -5.93 -6.04
N THR A 235 18.41 -5.78 -5.53
CA THR A 235 18.77 -6.24 -4.19
C THR A 235 17.94 -5.55 -3.12
N VAL A 236 17.86 -4.21 -3.12
CA VAL A 236 17.10 -3.48 -2.11
C VAL A 236 15.60 -3.70 -2.26
N ALA A 237 15.08 -3.73 -3.48
CA ALA A 237 13.66 -4.04 -3.73
C ALA A 237 13.27 -5.42 -3.15
N ASN A 238 14.12 -6.43 -3.34
CA ASN A 238 13.89 -7.78 -2.82
C ASN A 238 14.07 -7.86 -1.30
N ASP A 239 15.17 -7.30 -0.76
CA ASP A 239 15.52 -7.42 0.65
C ASP A 239 14.53 -6.65 1.56
N LEU A 240 14.02 -5.51 1.10
CA LEU A 240 13.06 -4.68 1.85
C LEU A 240 11.61 -4.92 1.42
N HIS A 241 11.40 -5.77 0.42
CA HIS A 241 10.09 -6.03 -0.20
C HIS A 241 9.35 -4.75 -0.60
N ILE A 242 10.04 -3.87 -1.34
CA ILE A 242 9.50 -2.59 -1.84
C ILE A 242 9.44 -2.57 -3.37
N HIS A 243 8.67 -1.64 -3.93
CA HIS A 243 8.67 -1.42 -5.37
C HIS A 243 10.07 -1.03 -5.87
N LYS A 244 10.45 -1.59 -7.02
CA LYS A 244 11.66 -1.20 -7.75
C LYS A 244 11.43 0.11 -8.51
N PHE A 245 11.47 1.22 -7.78
CA PHE A 245 11.38 2.56 -8.38
C PHE A 245 12.54 2.80 -9.35
N THR A 246 12.22 3.18 -10.60
CA THR A 246 13.22 3.41 -11.65
C THR A 246 13.14 4.83 -12.17
N ASP A 247 14.18 5.62 -11.84
CA ASP A 247 14.33 7.04 -12.13
C ASP A 247 13.11 7.88 -11.67
N ALA A 248 12.59 7.57 -10.48
CA ALA A 248 11.36 8.15 -9.93
C ALA A 248 11.62 9.45 -9.15
N PRO A 249 10.87 10.54 -9.38
CA PRO A 249 10.88 11.72 -8.51
C PRO A 249 10.05 11.52 -7.25
N LEU A 250 10.34 12.32 -6.21
CA LEU A 250 9.56 12.40 -4.98
C LEU A 250 8.32 13.29 -5.18
N GLY A 251 7.21 12.96 -4.53
CA GLY A 251 6.01 13.79 -4.47
C GLY A 251 5.17 13.47 -3.23
N GLY A 252 4.06 14.19 -3.06
CA GLY A 252 3.14 13.98 -1.93
C GLY A 252 3.78 14.21 -0.56
N TYR A 253 3.54 13.29 0.37
CA TYR A 253 4.02 13.36 1.75
C TYR A 253 5.24 12.46 1.93
N ALA A 254 6.42 13.04 2.08
CA ALA A 254 7.67 12.32 2.17
C ALA A 254 8.05 12.03 3.62
N TRP A 255 8.12 10.75 3.98
CA TRP A 255 8.47 10.29 5.32
C TRP A 255 9.99 10.25 5.48
N LEU A 256 10.58 11.26 6.11
CA LEU A 256 12.03 11.37 6.22
C LEU A 256 12.53 10.67 7.48
N HIS A 257 13.30 9.59 7.32
CA HIS A 257 13.88 8.82 8.42
C HIS A 257 15.35 9.17 8.64
N GLY A 258 15.80 9.14 9.89
CA GLY A 258 17.21 9.35 10.21
C GLY A 258 17.58 9.12 11.68
N LEU A 259 18.89 9.01 11.92
CA LEU A 259 19.47 8.65 13.20
C LEU A 259 20.53 9.66 13.62
N PHE A 260 20.47 10.09 14.88
CA PHE A 260 21.56 10.79 15.53
C PHE A 260 22.53 9.80 16.18
N GLY A 261 23.76 10.22 16.44
CA GLY A 261 24.68 9.47 17.27
C GLY A 261 24.11 9.28 18.67
N MET A 262 24.16 8.06 19.22
CA MET A 262 23.57 7.77 20.54
C MET A 262 24.20 8.58 21.68
N SER A 263 25.44 9.04 21.50
CA SER A 263 26.15 9.87 22.48
C SER A 263 26.08 11.37 22.17
N ASP A 264 25.39 11.77 21.10
CA ASP A 264 25.26 13.17 20.73
C ASP A 264 24.31 13.90 21.69
N ASP A 265 24.77 15.06 22.14
CA ASP A 265 24.08 15.90 23.11
C ASP A 265 23.05 16.80 22.42
N VAL A 266 22.06 16.16 21.80
CA VAL A 266 21.01 16.79 20.98
C VAL A 266 19.64 16.53 21.62
N ASP A 267 18.83 17.55 21.82
CA ASP A 267 17.45 17.40 22.33
C ASP A 267 16.42 17.73 21.26
N TYR A 268 16.78 18.61 20.33
CA TYR A 268 15.92 19.06 19.24
C TYR A 268 16.69 19.11 17.92
N TYR A 269 15.96 19.09 16.82
CA TYR A 269 16.53 19.23 15.48
C TYR A 269 15.63 20.05 14.57
N GLN A 270 16.18 20.50 13.46
CA GLN A 270 15.44 21.01 12.30
C GLN A 270 15.83 20.17 11.10
N ILE A 271 14.86 19.90 10.22
CA ILE A 271 15.15 19.50 8.84
C ILE A 271 15.07 20.75 7.98
N VAL A 272 16.05 20.94 7.09
CA VAL A 272 16.14 22.10 6.23
C VAL A 272 16.23 21.67 4.77
N ALA A 273 15.60 22.44 3.89
CA ALA A 273 15.67 22.23 2.45
C ALA A 273 16.19 23.49 1.75
N ALA A 274 17.04 23.31 0.74
CA ALA A 274 17.52 24.38 -0.13
C ALA A 274 17.29 24.00 -1.59
N PRO A 275 16.81 24.92 -2.44
CA PRO A 275 16.84 24.70 -3.88
C PRO A 275 18.26 24.33 -4.32
N TYR A 276 18.38 23.30 -5.14
CA TYR A 276 19.67 22.72 -5.52
C TYR A 276 20.57 23.78 -6.18
N GLY A 277 21.85 23.81 -5.78
CA GLY A 277 22.82 24.80 -6.25
C GLY A 277 22.73 26.16 -5.55
N THR A 278 21.87 26.32 -4.54
CA THR A 278 21.78 27.54 -3.73
C THR A 278 22.22 27.28 -2.29
N SER A 279 22.52 28.36 -1.56
CA SER A 279 22.75 28.33 -0.11
C SER A 279 21.54 28.79 0.70
N ALA A 280 20.40 29.04 0.05
CA ALA A 280 19.19 29.53 0.70
C ALA A 280 18.45 28.34 1.34
N THR A 281 18.63 28.17 2.65
CA THR A 281 17.99 27.10 3.42
C THR A 281 16.71 27.61 4.07
N GLU A 282 15.62 26.89 3.87
CA GLU A 282 14.37 27.06 4.62
C GLU A 282 14.24 25.92 5.63
N THR A 283 13.77 26.24 6.83
CA THR A 283 13.41 25.22 7.84
C THR A 283 12.03 24.67 7.50
N LEU A 284 11.90 23.35 7.43
CA LEU A 284 10.61 22.71 7.21
C LEU A 284 9.78 22.72 8.51
N ASP A 285 8.47 22.88 8.37
CA ASP A 285 7.54 23.15 9.48
C ASP A 285 6.32 22.22 9.51
N ASP A 286 6.34 21.11 8.77
CA ASP A 286 5.25 20.13 8.79
C ASP A 286 5.08 19.46 10.16
N SER A 287 3.83 19.32 10.62
CA SER A 287 3.55 18.74 11.94
C SER A 287 3.96 17.26 12.01
N LEU A 288 4.57 16.87 13.12
CA LEU A 288 4.91 15.49 13.43
C LEU A 288 4.38 15.12 14.81
N VAL A 289 3.50 14.11 14.84
CA VAL A 289 2.97 13.54 16.08
C VAL A 289 3.31 12.06 16.13
N LYS A 290 3.89 11.61 17.24
CA LYS A 290 4.21 10.19 17.48
C LYS A 290 3.46 9.64 18.67
N THR A 291 3.34 8.33 18.74
CA THR A 291 2.76 7.61 19.89
C THR A 291 3.88 7.08 20.78
N LEU A 292 3.89 7.49 22.05
CA LEU A 292 4.70 6.90 23.10
C LEU A 292 3.92 5.77 23.77
N PHE A 293 4.51 4.59 23.83
CA PHE A 293 3.98 3.42 24.52
C PHE A 293 4.63 3.27 25.89
N THR A 294 3.80 3.08 26.92
CA THR A 294 4.23 2.84 28.30
C THR A 294 3.79 1.45 28.73
N ILE A 295 4.75 0.61 29.10
CA ILE A 295 4.48 -0.69 29.70
C ILE A 295 4.23 -0.45 31.20
N ASN A 296 3.00 -0.68 31.62
CA ASN A 296 2.57 -0.49 33.01
C ASN A 296 3.12 -1.63 33.90
N PRO A 297 3.22 -1.41 35.23
CA PRO A 297 3.73 -2.43 36.15
C PRO A 297 2.93 -3.75 36.16
N ASP A 298 1.68 -3.73 35.70
CA ASP A 298 0.81 -4.91 35.57
C ASP A 298 0.98 -5.64 34.22
N GLY A 299 1.91 -5.19 33.37
CA GLY A 299 2.17 -5.76 32.05
C GLY A 299 1.23 -5.26 30.95
N THR A 300 0.25 -4.41 31.27
CA THR A 300 -0.59 -3.75 30.25
C THR A 300 0.19 -2.66 29.53
N VAL A 301 -0.22 -2.32 28.30
CA VAL A 301 0.40 -1.24 27.53
C VAL A 301 -0.58 -0.07 27.43
N SER A 302 -0.15 1.11 27.86
CA SER A 302 -0.84 2.37 27.58
C SER A 302 -0.11 3.13 26.47
N SER A 303 -0.81 4.03 25.80
CA SER A 303 -0.24 4.86 24.74
C SER A 303 -0.64 6.33 24.90
N THR A 304 0.21 7.25 24.45
CA THR A 304 -0.05 8.69 24.45
C THR A 304 0.51 9.31 23.19
N ARG A 305 -0.27 10.16 22.53
CA ARG A 305 0.20 10.95 21.38
C ARG A 305 1.01 12.15 21.89
N VAL A 306 2.19 12.34 21.32
CA VAL A 306 3.12 13.42 21.64
C VAL A 306 3.41 14.19 20.36
N GLU A 307 3.20 15.50 20.41
CA GLU A 307 3.59 16.41 19.35
C GLU A 307 5.11 16.61 19.41
N MET A 308 5.79 16.16 18.36
CA MET A 308 7.24 16.22 18.25
C MET A 308 7.66 17.61 17.74
N GLY A 309 6.90 18.21 16.84
CA GLY A 309 7.14 19.53 16.28
C GLY A 309 6.14 19.86 15.16
N PRO A 310 6.22 21.05 14.55
CA PRO A 310 7.17 22.12 14.86
C PRO A 310 6.89 22.78 16.21
N GLN A 311 7.94 23.25 16.89
CA GLN A 311 7.84 24.04 18.11
C GLN A 311 8.87 25.17 18.12
N SER A 312 8.55 26.25 18.85
CA SER A 312 9.42 27.41 19.01
C SER A 312 10.01 27.44 20.41
N ILE A 313 11.34 27.38 20.52
CA ILE A 313 12.05 27.42 21.81
C ILE A 313 13.15 28.47 21.74
N GLY A 314 13.11 29.43 22.68
CA GLY A 314 14.16 30.45 22.78
C GLY A 314 14.36 31.31 21.52
N GLY A 315 13.30 31.50 20.73
CA GLY A 315 13.35 32.26 19.47
C GLY A 315 13.88 31.48 18.26
N VAL A 316 14.09 30.18 18.39
CA VAL A 316 14.35 29.27 17.26
C VAL A 316 13.05 28.53 16.96
N ASP A 317 12.51 28.74 15.77
CA ASP A 317 11.25 28.14 15.30
C ASP A 317 11.49 26.76 14.66
N ASN A 318 10.41 26.03 14.39
CA ASN A 318 10.42 24.76 13.62
C ASN A 318 11.34 23.67 14.18
N LEU A 319 11.49 23.63 15.50
CA LEU A 319 12.22 22.58 16.19
C LEU A 319 11.36 21.31 16.31
N TYR A 320 12.01 20.16 16.27
CA TYR A 320 11.41 18.86 16.51
C TYR A 320 12.13 18.18 17.66
N LEU A 321 11.38 17.65 18.61
CA LEU A 321 11.88 16.90 19.76
C LEU A 321 12.53 15.60 19.28
N LEU A 322 13.72 15.29 19.80
CA LEU A 322 14.40 14.03 19.56
C LEU A 322 13.98 13.00 20.62
N ASN A 323 13.17 12.01 20.22
CA ASN A 323 12.79 10.88 21.07
C ASN A 323 13.96 9.87 21.20
N LYS A 324 14.68 9.89 22.34
CA LYS A 324 15.83 8.99 22.60
C LYS A 324 15.52 7.74 23.41
N GLU A 325 14.58 7.83 24.34
CA GLU A 325 14.25 6.78 25.30
C GLU A 325 12.76 6.44 25.25
N GLY A 326 12.41 5.19 25.57
CA GLY A 326 11.04 4.69 25.55
C GLY A 326 10.69 3.95 24.26
N TYR A 327 9.43 3.50 24.18
CA TYR A 327 8.90 2.76 23.04
C TYR A 327 8.04 3.70 22.21
N TRP A 328 8.45 4.03 21.00
CA TRP A 328 7.79 5.02 20.16
C TRP A 328 7.29 4.38 18.87
N SER A 329 6.22 4.94 18.28
CA SER A 329 5.94 4.73 16.85
C SER A 329 7.01 5.46 16.03
N PHE A 330 7.67 4.77 15.09
CA PHE A 330 8.70 5.32 14.21
C PHE A 330 9.79 6.06 14.95
N THR A 331 10.63 5.34 15.71
CA THR A 331 11.68 5.96 16.52
C THR A 331 12.58 6.89 15.70
N ASP A 332 12.87 6.52 14.45
CA ASP A 332 13.79 7.20 13.54
C ASP A 332 13.12 8.20 12.58
N LEU A 333 11.78 8.28 12.50
CA LEU A 333 11.09 9.27 11.67
C LEU A 333 11.38 10.69 12.18
N ARG A 334 11.80 11.58 11.29
CA ARG A 334 12.20 12.95 11.61
C ARG A 334 11.25 14.01 11.10
N LEU A 335 10.58 13.75 9.98
CA LEU A 335 9.61 14.67 9.42
C LEU A 335 8.70 13.93 8.44
N ILE A 336 7.44 14.36 8.33
CA ILE A 336 6.58 14.03 7.19
C ILE A 336 6.50 15.30 6.36
N TRP A 337 7.31 15.39 5.31
CA TRP A 337 7.42 16.61 4.51
C TRP A 337 6.30 16.66 3.47
N ASN A 338 5.40 17.66 3.58
CA ASN A 338 4.40 17.90 2.56
C ASN A 338 5.02 18.62 1.37
N THR A 339 5.27 17.88 0.30
CA THR A 339 5.87 18.44 -0.91
C THR A 339 4.83 19.02 -1.87
N THR A 340 3.54 18.99 -1.52
CA THR A 340 2.47 19.47 -2.40
C THR A 340 2.70 20.93 -2.79
N GLY A 341 2.64 21.22 -4.10
CA GLY A 341 2.91 22.56 -4.64
C GLY A 341 4.39 22.90 -4.81
N LEU A 342 5.31 22.02 -4.39
CA LEU A 342 6.73 22.12 -4.70
C LEU A 342 7.05 21.39 -6.01
N SER A 343 8.03 21.93 -6.73
CA SER A 343 8.61 21.32 -7.91
C SER A 343 10.08 21.73 -8.03
N GLY A 344 10.90 20.85 -8.60
CA GLY A 344 12.32 21.08 -8.82
C GLY A 344 13.22 20.30 -7.88
N LYS A 345 14.52 20.59 -7.92
CA LYS A 345 15.54 19.82 -7.22
C LYS A 345 15.94 20.52 -5.93
N TYR A 346 16.06 19.76 -4.84
CA TYR A 346 16.36 20.27 -3.51
C TYR A 346 17.49 19.46 -2.86
N THR A 347 18.33 20.14 -2.09
CA THR A 347 19.22 19.50 -1.12
C THR A 347 18.57 19.59 0.25
N VAL A 348 18.39 18.45 0.91
CA VAL A 348 17.82 18.33 2.25
C VAL A 348 18.95 18.03 3.22
N SER A 349 18.97 18.71 4.37
CA SER A 349 19.93 18.50 5.45
C SER A 349 19.28 18.77 6.81
N TYR A 350 20.08 18.92 7.86
CA TYR A 350 19.60 19.08 9.22
C TYR A 350 20.38 20.15 10.00
N LYS A 351 19.81 20.56 11.14
CA LYS A 351 20.51 21.25 12.22
C LYS A 351 20.15 20.60 13.55
N ALA A 352 21.09 20.55 14.48
CA ALA A 352 20.91 19.93 15.79
C ALA A 352 20.99 20.98 16.90
N TYR A 353 20.22 20.79 17.95
CA TYR A 353 20.08 21.74 19.05
C TYR A 353 20.03 21.02 20.39
N ARG A 354 20.57 21.66 21.42
CA ARG A 354 20.52 21.21 22.81
C ARG A 354 19.80 22.21 23.68
N LEU A 355 18.95 21.74 24.57
CA LEU A 355 18.31 22.54 25.59
C LEU A 355 19.31 22.86 26.71
N THR A 356 19.51 24.14 27.00
CA THR A 356 20.45 24.62 28.04
C THR A 356 19.76 25.34 29.19
N GLY A 357 18.45 25.57 29.06
CA GLY A 357 17.57 26.14 30.07
C GLY A 357 16.10 25.96 29.66
N PRO A 358 15.13 26.38 30.49
CA PRO A 358 13.70 26.13 30.24
C PRO A 358 13.20 26.59 28.86
N ASP A 359 13.71 27.73 28.37
CA ASP A 359 13.33 28.32 27.08
C ASP A 359 14.57 28.73 26.27
N THR A 360 15.64 27.92 26.29
CA THR A 360 16.87 28.28 25.58
C THR A 360 17.53 27.06 24.97
N VAL A 361 17.68 27.07 23.65
CA VAL A 361 18.44 26.09 22.90
C VAL A 361 19.73 26.69 22.33
N VAL A 362 20.74 25.86 22.15
CA VAL A 362 21.98 26.21 21.43
C VAL A 362 22.22 25.21 20.32
N GLU A 363 22.68 25.68 19.16
CA GLU A 363 23.04 24.80 18.04
C GLU A 363 24.25 23.93 18.42
N VAL A 364 24.16 22.64 18.08
CA VAL A 364 25.18 21.63 18.33
C VAL A 364 25.84 21.28 17.00
N PRO A 365 27.10 21.70 16.76
CA PRO A 365 27.80 21.29 15.55
C PRO A 365 28.18 19.82 15.67
N LEU A 366 27.62 19.00 14.78
CA LEU A 366 27.93 17.58 14.69
C LEU A 366 28.89 17.30 13.51
N PRO A 367 29.66 16.19 13.55
CA PRO A 367 30.53 15.79 12.46
C PRO A 367 29.76 15.56 11.15
N ARG A 368 30.26 16.13 10.05
CA ARG A 368 29.67 15.92 8.73
C ARG A 368 29.97 14.52 8.18
N ASN A 369 29.06 13.99 7.40
CA ASN A 369 29.22 12.73 6.68
C ASN A 369 28.39 12.70 5.38
N ASP A 370 28.61 11.68 4.54
CA ASP A 370 28.00 11.61 3.21
C ASP A 370 26.48 11.33 3.23
N LEU A 371 25.92 10.94 4.39
CA LEU A 371 24.51 10.63 4.59
C LEU A 371 23.78 11.68 5.42
N ASP A 372 24.46 12.77 5.81
CA ASP A 372 23.88 13.85 6.62
C ASP A 372 23.05 14.84 5.79
N HIS A 373 23.05 14.63 4.47
CA HIS A 373 22.28 15.35 3.47
C HIS A 373 22.00 14.44 2.27
N PHE A 374 21.00 14.80 1.47
CA PHE A 374 20.75 14.17 0.18
C PHE A 374 20.19 15.20 -0.81
N THR A 375 20.27 14.91 -2.10
CA THR A 375 19.61 15.72 -3.14
C THR A 375 18.46 14.92 -3.71
N VAL A 376 17.28 15.53 -3.84
CA VAL A 376 16.07 14.89 -4.38
C VAL A 376 15.39 15.79 -5.41
N LEU A 377 14.84 15.19 -6.46
CA LEU A 377 13.95 15.87 -7.40
C LEU A 377 12.51 15.68 -6.93
N ILE A 378 11.79 16.80 -6.81
CA ILE A 378 10.38 16.84 -6.45
C ILE A 378 9.55 17.14 -7.70
N ASN A 379 8.52 16.35 -7.94
CA ASN A 379 7.48 16.62 -8.93
C ASN A 379 6.12 16.19 -8.39
N ASN A 380 5.11 17.05 -8.56
CA ASN A 380 3.74 16.81 -8.12
C ASN A 380 2.72 17.02 -9.26
N ASP A 381 3.19 17.13 -10.50
CA ASP A 381 2.36 17.38 -11.67
C ASP A 381 1.41 16.19 -11.92
N PRO A 382 0.18 16.45 -12.40
CA PRO A 382 -0.75 15.39 -12.74
C PRO A 382 -0.35 14.66 -14.03
N VAL A 383 -0.85 13.44 -14.17
CA VAL A 383 -0.93 12.74 -15.46
C VAL A 383 -2.17 13.24 -16.20
N HIS A 384 -2.09 13.29 -17.52
CA HIS A 384 -3.22 13.63 -18.39
C HIS A 384 -3.56 12.43 -19.27
N THR A 385 -4.81 11.96 -19.19
CA THR A 385 -5.35 10.92 -20.06
C THR A 385 -6.64 11.40 -20.73
N GLU A 386 -6.78 11.15 -22.02
CA GLU A 386 -7.98 11.50 -22.79
C GLU A 386 -8.14 10.55 -23.98
N ILE A 387 -9.36 10.05 -24.18
CA ILE A 387 -9.79 9.36 -25.41
C ILE A 387 -10.48 10.41 -26.29
N GLU A 388 -9.70 11.02 -27.18
CA GLU A 388 -10.13 12.18 -27.96
C GLU A 388 -11.15 11.83 -29.05
N SER A 389 -11.03 10.65 -29.65
CA SER A 389 -11.97 10.16 -30.66
C SER A 389 -11.93 8.65 -30.84
N ILE A 390 -13.06 8.11 -31.29
CA ILE A 390 -13.22 6.74 -31.75
C ILE A 390 -13.75 6.81 -33.19
N THR A 391 -13.13 6.07 -34.09
CA THR A 391 -13.53 6.00 -35.50
C THR A 391 -13.56 4.55 -35.97
N TYR A 392 -14.30 4.28 -37.03
CA TYR A 392 -14.21 3.02 -37.75
C TYR A 392 -12.85 2.89 -38.46
N ALA A 393 -12.50 1.67 -38.88
CA ALA A 393 -11.23 1.36 -39.55
C ALA A 393 -10.98 2.17 -40.84
N ASP A 394 -12.05 2.63 -41.50
CA ASP A 394 -12.00 3.48 -42.70
C ASP A 394 -11.84 4.99 -42.38
N GLY A 395 -11.82 5.35 -41.09
CA GLY A 395 -11.75 6.72 -40.60
C GLY A 395 -13.12 7.41 -40.44
N THR A 396 -14.23 6.71 -40.66
CA THR A 396 -15.57 7.28 -40.43
C THR A 396 -15.75 7.60 -38.94
N PRO A 397 -16.07 8.85 -38.57
CA PRO A 397 -16.19 9.25 -37.16
C PRO A 397 -17.43 8.64 -36.51
N ILE A 398 -17.30 8.23 -35.25
CA ILE A 398 -18.42 7.77 -34.42
C ILE A 398 -18.76 8.91 -33.45
N LEU A 399 -20.00 9.40 -33.50
CA LEU A 399 -20.42 10.50 -32.62
C LEU A 399 -20.70 10.01 -31.19
N GLU A 400 -20.62 10.93 -30.24
CA GLU A 400 -21.07 10.70 -28.87
C GLU A 400 -22.55 10.26 -28.88
N CYS A 401 -22.86 9.13 -28.23
CA CYS A 401 -24.15 8.44 -28.23
C CYS A 401 -24.56 7.70 -29.51
N GLU A 402 -23.74 7.68 -30.57
CA GLU A 402 -24.01 6.84 -31.74
C GLU A 402 -23.87 5.36 -31.38
N LYS A 403 -24.55 4.46 -32.10
CA LYS A 403 -24.32 3.03 -31.91
C LYS A 403 -23.21 2.59 -32.86
N ILE A 404 -22.18 1.93 -32.34
CA ILE A 404 -21.17 1.29 -33.17
C ILE A 404 -21.78 0.04 -33.78
N VAL A 405 -22.06 0.06 -35.07
CA VAL A 405 -22.51 -1.12 -35.82
C VAL A 405 -21.30 -1.88 -36.38
N MET A 406 -21.24 -3.18 -36.09
CA MET A 406 -20.18 -4.10 -36.52
C MET A 406 -20.77 -5.29 -37.32
N PRO A 407 -20.12 -5.73 -38.41
CA PRO A 407 -18.97 -5.07 -39.05
C PRO A 407 -19.39 -3.78 -39.78
N HIS A 408 -18.46 -2.84 -39.92
CA HIS A 408 -18.59 -1.64 -40.75
C HIS A 408 -17.71 -1.80 -41.99
N ASP A 409 -18.27 -1.72 -43.19
CA ASP A 409 -17.55 -1.92 -44.44
C ASP A 409 -16.69 -3.20 -44.50
N SER A 410 -17.19 -4.28 -43.88
CA SER A 410 -16.54 -5.59 -43.73
C SER A 410 -15.33 -5.63 -42.77
N ASP A 411 -15.06 -4.55 -42.04
CA ASP A 411 -14.08 -4.48 -40.97
C ASP A 411 -14.79 -4.43 -39.60
N SER A 412 -14.14 -4.99 -38.59
CA SER A 412 -14.63 -5.00 -37.21
C SER A 412 -13.69 -4.25 -36.26
N SER A 413 -12.66 -3.58 -36.77
CA SER A 413 -11.71 -2.86 -35.93
C SER A 413 -12.12 -1.41 -35.71
N LEU A 414 -11.65 -0.85 -34.60
CA LEU A 414 -11.82 0.55 -34.23
C LEU A 414 -10.46 1.24 -34.16
N ILE A 415 -10.43 2.52 -34.52
CA ILE A 415 -9.26 3.38 -34.36
C ILE A 415 -9.57 4.38 -33.24
N PHE A 416 -8.61 4.55 -32.33
CA PHE A 416 -8.68 5.53 -31.24
C PHE A 416 -7.61 6.59 -31.44
N THR A 417 -7.94 7.84 -31.15
CA THR A 417 -6.93 8.87 -30.90
C THR A 417 -6.89 9.14 -29.41
N ILE A 418 -5.72 9.00 -28.80
CA ILE A 418 -5.54 9.11 -27.35
C ILE A 418 -4.43 10.09 -26.97
N THR A 419 -4.58 10.69 -25.80
CA THR A 419 -3.52 11.35 -25.06
C THR A 419 -3.30 10.60 -23.75
N ALA A 420 -2.05 10.23 -23.45
CA ALA A 420 -1.63 9.70 -22.17
C ALA A 420 -0.24 10.27 -21.88
N HIS A 421 -0.19 11.33 -21.09
CA HIS A 421 0.95 12.24 -21.06
C HIS A 421 1.26 12.78 -19.67
N HIS A 422 2.56 12.98 -19.38
CA HIS A 422 3.03 13.68 -18.19
C HIS A 422 3.90 14.88 -18.58
N PRO A 423 3.59 16.11 -18.14
CA PRO A 423 4.22 17.35 -18.65
C PRO A 423 5.73 17.47 -18.35
N ALA A 424 6.21 16.79 -17.32
CA ALA A 424 7.64 16.75 -16.97
C ALA A 424 8.37 15.46 -17.38
N GLY A 425 7.76 14.58 -18.19
CA GLY A 425 8.42 13.36 -18.67
C GLY A 425 8.53 12.22 -17.66
N TYR A 426 7.68 12.21 -16.63
CA TYR A 426 7.66 11.17 -15.60
C TYR A 426 6.49 10.20 -15.77
N LEU A 427 6.00 9.96 -17.00
CA LEU A 427 5.02 8.90 -17.21
C LEU A 427 5.67 7.54 -16.89
N ARG A 428 4.91 6.65 -16.24
CA ARG A 428 5.31 5.29 -15.89
C ARG A 428 4.74 4.28 -16.86
N SER A 429 3.45 4.39 -17.16
CA SER A 429 2.73 3.48 -18.05
C SER A 429 1.39 4.09 -18.46
N TYR A 430 0.84 3.58 -19.56
CA TYR A 430 -0.57 3.75 -19.89
C TYR A 430 -1.16 2.47 -20.50
N HIS A 431 -2.45 2.26 -20.30
CA HIS A 431 -3.20 1.12 -20.81
C HIS A 431 -4.56 1.58 -21.34
N LEU A 432 -4.92 1.16 -22.56
CA LEU A 432 -6.27 1.28 -23.08
C LEU A 432 -6.94 -0.08 -23.00
N ASN A 433 -7.85 -0.24 -22.06
CA ASN A 433 -8.62 -1.45 -21.81
C ASN A 433 -10.04 -1.34 -22.37
N CYS A 434 -10.62 -2.49 -22.70
CA CYS A 434 -11.99 -2.61 -23.14
C CYS A 434 -12.76 -3.50 -22.17
N PHE A 435 -13.95 -3.07 -21.78
CA PHE A 435 -14.90 -3.82 -20.97
C PHE A 435 -16.27 -3.81 -21.63
N TRP A 436 -17.12 -4.78 -21.30
CA TRP A 436 -18.49 -4.82 -21.81
C TRP A 436 -19.47 -5.47 -20.84
N GLY A 437 -20.75 -5.13 -21.01
CA GLY A 437 -21.83 -5.63 -20.18
C GLY A 437 -21.62 -5.32 -18.69
N ASN A 438 -21.68 -6.35 -17.84
CA ASN A 438 -21.49 -6.21 -16.40
C ASN A 438 -20.01 -6.35 -16.02
N ASN A 439 -19.19 -5.39 -16.46
CA ASN A 439 -17.75 -5.31 -16.20
C ASN A 439 -16.93 -6.54 -16.67
N ARG A 440 -17.32 -7.15 -17.80
CA ARG A 440 -16.55 -8.25 -18.37
C ARG A 440 -15.34 -7.70 -19.11
N TYR A 441 -14.15 -8.19 -18.79
CA TYR A 441 -12.95 -7.81 -19.50
C TYR A 441 -13.05 -8.22 -20.98
N GLY A 442 -12.99 -7.23 -21.86
CA GLY A 442 -13.03 -7.36 -23.31
C GLY A 442 -11.65 -7.38 -23.96
N GLY A 443 -10.58 -7.08 -23.21
CA GLY A 443 -9.21 -7.17 -23.69
C GLY A 443 -8.42 -5.87 -23.61
N LEU A 444 -7.11 -5.99 -23.83
CA LEU A 444 -6.16 -4.87 -23.88
C LEU A 444 -6.01 -4.43 -25.34
N PHE A 445 -6.22 -3.14 -25.61
CA PHE A 445 -6.13 -2.57 -26.95
C PHE A 445 -4.71 -2.08 -27.23
N THR A 446 -4.13 -1.34 -26.29
CA THR A 446 -2.73 -0.92 -26.36
C THR A 446 -2.20 -0.65 -24.95
N SER A 447 -0.89 -0.78 -24.79
CA SER A 447 -0.19 -0.32 -23.59
C SER A 447 1.26 0.01 -23.93
N ASP A 448 1.84 0.91 -23.15
CA ASP A 448 3.29 1.14 -23.14
C ASP A 448 3.74 1.47 -21.72
N GLN A 449 5.04 1.33 -21.46
CA GLN A 449 5.62 1.53 -20.14
C GLN A 449 7.06 2.03 -20.21
N TYR A 450 7.47 2.77 -19.20
CA TYR A 450 8.81 3.35 -19.12
C TYR A 450 9.90 2.28 -19.09
N VAL A 451 9.80 1.31 -18.16
CA VAL A 451 10.84 0.30 -17.95
C VAL A 451 10.93 -0.65 -19.15
N GLY A 452 12.14 -0.84 -19.67
CA GLY A 452 12.46 -1.68 -20.81
C GLY A 452 12.29 -1.03 -22.18
N SER A 453 11.38 -0.05 -22.33
CA SER A 453 11.13 0.64 -23.61
C SER A 453 11.70 2.06 -23.66
N HIS A 454 11.67 2.79 -22.53
CA HIS A 454 11.97 4.23 -22.46
C HIS A 454 12.92 4.60 -21.31
N ASP A 455 13.58 3.63 -20.66
CA ASP A 455 14.44 3.80 -19.50
C ASP A 455 15.92 4.14 -19.82
N MET A 456 16.17 4.58 -21.06
CA MET A 456 17.46 5.05 -21.51
C MET A 456 17.66 6.54 -21.18
N PRO A 457 18.88 6.99 -20.79
CA PRO A 457 19.11 8.40 -20.50
C PRO A 457 18.85 9.33 -21.71
N PRO A 458 18.28 10.54 -21.50
CA PRO A 458 17.82 11.10 -20.23
C PRO A 458 16.58 10.37 -19.71
N PRO A 459 16.36 10.30 -18.38
CA PRO A 459 15.27 9.53 -17.77
C PRO A 459 13.90 10.20 -17.92
N LEU A 460 13.50 10.47 -19.15
CA LEU A 460 12.32 11.25 -19.53
C LEU A 460 11.51 10.50 -20.57
N TRP A 461 10.23 10.33 -20.26
CA TRP A 461 9.23 9.82 -21.18
C TRP A 461 7.92 10.57 -20.93
N ASP A 462 7.58 11.43 -21.89
CA ASP A 462 6.39 12.28 -21.83
C ASP A 462 5.10 11.47 -22.08
N GLY A 463 5.20 10.30 -22.73
CA GLY A 463 4.05 9.51 -23.17
C GLY A 463 3.64 9.83 -24.60
N VAL A 464 2.32 9.80 -24.86
CA VAL A 464 1.73 10.04 -26.17
C VAL A 464 0.74 11.20 -26.12
N LEU A 465 0.74 12.03 -27.16
CA LEU A 465 -0.15 13.19 -27.32
C LEU A 465 -0.82 13.10 -28.68
N HIS A 466 -2.15 13.23 -28.73
CA HIS A 466 -2.95 13.16 -29.97
C HIS A 466 -2.59 11.96 -30.85
N HIS A 467 -2.34 10.81 -30.22
CA HIS A 467 -1.78 9.64 -30.88
C HIS A 467 -2.90 8.77 -31.44
N THR A 468 -3.00 8.74 -32.77
CA THR A 468 -3.90 7.84 -33.48
C THR A 468 -3.30 6.43 -33.55
N LEU A 469 -3.99 5.48 -32.92
CA LEU A 469 -3.64 4.07 -32.91
C LEU A 469 -3.94 3.41 -34.27
N PRO A 470 -3.29 2.27 -34.59
CA PRO A 470 -3.74 1.44 -35.71
C PRO A 470 -5.17 0.92 -35.48
N PRO A 471 -5.82 0.31 -36.49
CA PRO A 471 -7.09 -0.36 -36.26
C PRO A 471 -6.94 -1.52 -35.27
N LEU A 472 -7.71 -1.51 -34.19
CA LEU A 472 -7.62 -2.46 -33.07
C LEU A 472 -8.87 -3.34 -32.98
N LEU A 473 -8.65 -4.58 -32.57
CA LEU A 473 -9.68 -5.54 -32.20
C LEU A 473 -9.53 -5.86 -30.70
N PRO A 474 -10.62 -6.25 -30.02
CA PRO A 474 -10.52 -6.76 -28.66
C PRO A 474 -9.65 -8.02 -28.62
N MET A 475 -8.66 -8.06 -27.72
CA MET A 475 -7.71 -9.17 -27.60
C MET A 475 -7.55 -9.64 -26.15
N ILE A 476 -7.69 -10.95 -25.93
CA ILE A 476 -7.45 -11.61 -24.64
C ILE A 476 -6.42 -12.74 -24.85
N GLY A 477 -5.30 -12.69 -24.12
CA GLY A 477 -4.27 -13.72 -24.22
C GLY A 477 -3.69 -13.90 -25.63
N GLY A 478 -3.66 -12.83 -26.44
CA GLY A 478 -3.21 -12.85 -27.84
C GLY A 478 -4.22 -13.42 -28.84
N SER A 479 -5.42 -13.77 -28.40
CA SER A 479 -6.53 -14.20 -29.28
C SER A 479 -7.50 -13.04 -29.51
N VAL A 480 -7.96 -12.90 -30.75
CA VAL A 480 -8.98 -11.91 -31.14
C VAL A 480 -10.34 -12.36 -30.62
N GLU A 481 -11.01 -11.49 -29.89
CA GLU A 481 -12.36 -11.70 -29.38
C GLU A 481 -13.40 -11.05 -30.30
N PRO A 482 -14.58 -11.66 -30.48
CA PRO A 482 -15.66 -11.07 -31.25
C PRO A 482 -16.33 -9.91 -30.49
N TRP A 483 -16.93 -8.98 -31.22
CA TRP A 483 -17.86 -8.02 -30.63
C TRP A 483 -19.17 -8.69 -30.23
N TYR A 484 -19.74 -8.21 -29.13
CA TYR A 484 -21.06 -8.60 -28.65
C TYR A 484 -22.03 -7.42 -28.76
N THR A 485 -23.30 -7.70 -29.02
CA THR A 485 -24.33 -6.66 -28.94
C THR A 485 -24.55 -6.26 -27.48
N CYS A 486 -23.85 -5.25 -27.00
CA CYS A 486 -23.84 -4.83 -25.60
C CYS A 486 -23.41 -3.36 -25.42
N ALA A 487 -23.45 -2.86 -24.18
CA ALA A 487 -22.75 -1.64 -23.81
C ALA A 487 -21.27 -1.98 -23.57
N TYR A 488 -20.39 -1.13 -24.10
CA TYR A 488 -18.95 -1.20 -23.98
C TYR A 488 -18.44 0.02 -23.21
N HIS A 489 -17.33 -0.20 -22.53
CA HIS A 489 -16.60 0.78 -21.75
C HIS A 489 -15.13 0.68 -22.17
N PHE A 490 -14.64 1.75 -22.78
CA PHE A 490 -13.23 1.93 -23.10
C PHE A 490 -12.61 2.76 -22.00
N HIS A 491 -11.57 2.22 -21.40
CA HIS A 491 -10.93 2.77 -20.21
C HIS A 491 -9.46 3.02 -20.51
N LEU A 492 -9.06 4.28 -20.58
CA LEU A 492 -7.67 4.68 -20.71
C LEU A 492 -7.17 5.08 -19.33
N GLU A 493 -6.14 4.42 -18.85
CA GLU A 493 -5.47 4.75 -17.59
C GLU A 493 -3.99 5.11 -17.85
N GLY A 494 -3.45 5.99 -17.03
CA GLY A 494 -2.04 6.39 -17.06
C GLY A 494 -1.53 6.68 -15.65
N THR A 495 -0.29 6.28 -15.38
CA THR A 495 0.35 6.45 -14.06
C THR A 495 1.68 7.16 -14.23
N ALA A 496 2.09 8.01 -13.28
CA ALA A 496 3.40 8.63 -13.24
C ALA A 496 4.38 7.81 -12.37
N ARG A 497 5.67 8.08 -12.55
CA ARG A 497 6.77 7.53 -11.75
C ARG A 497 6.95 8.25 -10.41
N ILE A 498 6.07 9.21 -10.08
CA ILE A 498 6.14 10.01 -8.86
C ILE A 498 5.78 9.13 -7.64
N THR A 499 6.62 9.15 -6.61
CA THR A 499 6.44 8.35 -5.38
C THR A 499 6.60 9.18 -4.11
N ASP A 500 5.98 8.76 -3.02
CA ASP A 500 6.24 9.24 -1.65
C ASP A 500 7.32 8.43 -0.90
N GLY A 501 7.90 7.41 -1.55
CA GLY A 501 8.80 6.44 -0.92
C GLY A 501 8.12 5.12 -0.53
N VAL A 502 6.82 4.97 -0.79
CA VAL A 502 6.06 3.74 -0.56
C VAL A 502 5.28 3.33 -1.81
N HIS A 503 4.50 4.25 -2.38
CA HIS A 503 3.60 4.00 -3.51
C HIS A 503 3.84 4.96 -4.66
N TYR A 504 3.29 4.66 -5.84
CA TYR A 504 3.17 5.65 -6.92
C TYR A 504 1.92 6.51 -6.69
N LEU A 505 2.04 7.83 -6.85
CA LEU A 505 1.02 8.77 -6.37
C LEU A 505 0.09 9.33 -7.43
N LYS A 506 0.58 9.51 -8.66
CA LYS A 506 -0.14 10.25 -9.69
C LYS A 506 -0.64 9.30 -10.75
N TRP A 507 -1.94 9.29 -10.94
CA TRP A 507 -2.61 8.56 -11.98
C TRP A 507 -3.76 9.40 -12.55
N SER A 508 -4.19 9.05 -13.75
CA SER A 508 -5.33 9.65 -14.43
C SER A 508 -6.02 8.58 -15.24
N GLU A 509 -7.33 8.70 -15.37
CA GLU A 509 -8.12 7.83 -16.24
C GLU A 509 -9.08 8.66 -17.10
N ASP A 510 -9.47 8.12 -18.24
CA ASP A 510 -10.58 8.59 -19.04
C ASP A 510 -11.44 7.41 -19.51
N ASN A 511 -12.76 7.64 -19.55
CA ASN A 511 -13.76 6.60 -19.72
C ASN A 511 -14.75 6.99 -20.81
N VAL A 512 -14.79 6.21 -21.89
CA VAL A 512 -15.77 6.37 -22.97
C VAL A 512 -16.70 5.17 -23.03
N TYR A 513 -18.01 5.44 -23.06
CA TYR A 513 -19.05 4.40 -23.12
C TYR A 513 -19.75 4.43 -24.47
N GLN A 514 -19.87 3.25 -25.10
CA GLN A 514 -20.59 3.14 -26.37
C GLN A 514 -21.41 1.86 -26.46
N SER A 515 -22.59 1.94 -27.09
CA SER A 515 -23.32 0.73 -27.45
C SER A 515 -22.78 0.15 -28.75
N VAL A 516 -22.53 -1.16 -28.76
CA VAL A 516 -22.15 -1.93 -29.94
C VAL A 516 -23.32 -2.77 -30.42
N ASP A 517 -23.57 -2.79 -31.73
CA ASP A 517 -24.43 -3.73 -32.45
C ASP A 517 -23.56 -4.70 -33.25
N ALA A 518 -23.49 -5.97 -32.84
CA ALA A 518 -22.73 -6.96 -33.60
C ALA A 518 -23.58 -7.65 -34.68
N GLY A 519 -24.82 -7.21 -34.93
CA GLY A 519 -25.74 -7.85 -35.89
C GLY A 519 -26.25 -9.24 -35.46
N VAL A 520 -25.87 -9.68 -34.25
CA VAL A 520 -26.31 -10.94 -33.63
C VAL A 520 -27.26 -10.61 -32.46
N ALA A 521 -28.29 -11.44 -32.25
CA ALA A 521 -29.22 -11.30 -31.14
C ALA A 521 -28.46 -11.19 -29.79
N PRO A 522 -28.93 -10.37 -28.83
CA PRO A 522 -28.28 -10.25 -27.53
C PRO A 522 -28.11 -11.62 -26.88
N ILE A 523 -26.91 -11.92 -26.39
CA ILE A 523 -26.66 -13.16 -25.65
C ILE A 523 -27.50 -13.11 -24.37
N THR A 524 -28.48 -14.00 -24.24
CA THR A 524 -29.16 -14.23 -22.96
C THR A 524 -28.14 -14.88 -22.03
N PRO A 525 -27.87 -14.30 -20.84
CA PRO A 525 -26.94 -14.92 -19.90
C PRO A 525 -27.47 -16.29 -19.50
N THR A 526 -26.68 -17.35 -19.71
CA THR A 526 -26.81 -18.56 -18.90
C THR A 526 -26.39 -18.21 -17.48
N PRO A 527 -27.20 -18.56 -16.46
CA PRO A 527 -26.94 -18.25 -15.07
C PRO A 527 -25.66 -18.89 -14.53
#